data_AF-A0A6J6BIM3-F1
#
_entry.id   AF-A0A6J6BIM3-F1
#
_cell.length_a   1.000
_cell.length_b   1.000
_cell.length_c   1.000
_cell.angle_alpha   90.00
_cell.angle_beta   90.00
_cell.angle_gamma   90.00
#
_symmetry.space_group_name_H-M   'P 1'
#
loop_
_entity.id
_entity.type
_entity.pdbx_description
1 polymer ?
#
loop_
_entity_poly.entity_id
_entity_poly.type
_entity_poly.pdbx_seq_one_letter_code
_entity_poly.pdbx_strand_id
1 'polypeptide(L)'
;MQSIAKQLFSTYVWPFEVVSALLITAALGAMVLAHHQRTILRPTQREQAINRFRSGSLASAAGLPGPGVFARHNAVDVPALLPDGSAAPASVSATLKARGDVIDSRKFELGEVDTSVEEEK
;
A
#
# COMPACT_ATOMS: atom_id res chain seq x y z
N MET A 1 -28.71 -51.13 25.92
CA MET A 1 -28.63 -49.87 25.14
C MET A 1 -29.71 -48.83 25.49
N GLN A 2 -30.87 -49.18 26.08
CA GLN A 2 -31.93 -48.20 26.35
C GLN A 2 -31.67 -47.27 27.56
N SER A 3 -30.76 -47.62 28.48
CA SER A 3 -30.52 -46.82 29.70
C SER A 3 -29.85 -45.47 29.42
N ILE A 4 -28.87 -45.42 28.51
CA ILE A 4 -28.16 -44.18 28.14
C ILE A 4 -29.10 -43.21 27.42
N ALA A 5 -29.90 -43.71 26.47
CA ALA A 5 -30.88 -42.88 25.78
C ALA A 5 -31.88 -42.27 26.78
N LYS A 6 -32.37 -43.07 27.75
CA LYS A 6 -33.27 -42.57 28.79
C LYS A 6 -32.63 -41.43 29.58
N GLN A 7 -31.39 -41.56 30.03
CA GLN A 7 -30.71 -40.49 30.77
C GLN A 7 -30.46 -39.24 29.92
N LEU A 8 -30.11 -39.41 28.64
CA LEU A 8 -29.85 -38.31 27.71
C LEU A 8 -31.11 -37.48 27.44
N PHE A 9 -32.25 -38.15 27.21
CA PHE A 9 -33.52 -37.51 26.87
C PHE A 9 -34.41 -37.18 28.07
N SER A 10 -34.05 -37.61 29.29
CA SER A 10 -34.75 -37.17 30.51
C SER A 10 -33.88 -36.20 31.33
N THR A 11 -32.80 -36.69 31.92
CA THR A 11 -32.05 -35.96 32.93
C THR A 11 -31.13 -34.92 32.31
N TYR A 12 -30.58 -35.22 31.13
CA TYR A 12 -29.61 -34.37 30.45
C TYR A 12 -30.16 -33.65 29.22
N VAL A 13 -31.48 -33.46 29.13
CA VAL A 13 -32.10 -32.79 27.99
C VAL A 13 -31.54 -31.37 27.79
N TRP A 14 -31.30 -30.63 28.88
CA TRP A 14 -30.79 -29.26 28.79
C TRP A 14 -29.33 -29.19 28.31
N PRO A 15 -28.35 -29.91 28.89
CA PRO A 15 -27.00 -29.99 28.33
C PRO A 15 -26.96 -30.51 26.89
N PHE A 16 -27.81 -31.47 26.56
CA PHE A 16 -27.90 -32.03 25.20
C PHE A 16 -28.33 -30.97 24.17
N GLU A 17 -29.33 -30.15 24.48
CA GLU A 17 -29.79 -29.04 23.62
C GLU A 17 -28.69 -28.00 23.43
N VAL A 18 -27.95 -27.65 24.49
CA VAL A 18 -26.82 -26.69 24.40
C VAL A 18 -25.72 -27.21 23.47
N VAL A 19 -25.34 -28.48 23.60
CA VAL A 19 -24.34 -29.09 22.70
C VAL A 19 -24.85 -29.15 21.27
N SER A 20 -26.14 -29.47 21.07
CA SER A 20 -26.76 -29.50 19.75
C SER A 20 -26.76 -28.12 19.08
N ALA A 21 -27.17 -27.08 19.81
CA ALA A 21 -27.12 -25.70 19.36
C ALA A 21 -25.69 -25.23 19.05
N LEU A 22 -24.72 -25.63 19.89
CA LEU A 22 -23.31 -25.37 19.66
C LEU A 22 -22.81 -26.04 18.37
N LEU A 23 -23.14 -27.31 18.13
CA LEU A 23 -22.74 -28.04 16.93
C LEU A 23 -23.35 -27.46 15.66
N ILE A 24 -24.63 -27.06 15.70
CA ILE A 24 -25.28 -26.37 14.57
C ILE A 24 -24.57 -25.04 14.29
N THR A 25 -24.31 -24.24 15.33
CA THR A 25 -23.63 -22.95 15.21
C THR A 25 -22.21 -23.13 14.67
N ALA A 26 -21.48 -24.13 15.17
CA ALA A 26 -20.13 -24.45 14.72
C ALA A 26 -20.12 -24.89 13.25
N ALA A 27 -21.07 -25.71 12.83
CA ALA A 27 -21.19 -26.14 11.44
C ALA A 27 -21.50 -24.96 10.50
N LEU A 28 -22.45 -24.09 10.88
CA LEU A 28 -22.74 -22.87 10.13
C LEU A 28 -21.53 -21.93 10.07
N GLY A 29 -20.85 -21.72 11.21
CA GLY A 29 -19.64 -20.93 11.27
C GLY A 29 -18.53 -21.49 10.38
N ALA A 30 -18.34 -22.81 10.39
CA ALA A 30 -17.38 -23.49 9.53
C ALA A 30 -17.72 -23.32 8.05
N MET A 31 -18.99 -23.49 7.65
CA MET A 31 -19.42 -23.27 6.26
C MET A 31 -19.16 -21.82 5.82
N VAL A 32 -19.51 -20.84 6.65
CA VAL A 32 -19.32 -19.42 6.33
C VAL A 32 -17.84 -19.04 6.25
N LEU A 33 -17.01 -19.51 7.19
CA LEU A 33 -15.58 -19.18 7.23
C LEU A 33 -14.75 -19.94 6.17
N ALA A 34 -15.07 -21.22 5.94
CA ALA A 34 -14.34 -22.04 4.98
C ALA A 34 -14.77 -21.77 3.53
N HIS A 35 -16.00 -21.31 3.31
CA HIS A 35 -16.54 -21.08 1.99
C HIS A 35 -16.51 -19.60 1.58
N HIS A 36 -15.31 -19.03 1.49
CA HIS A 36 -15.14 -17.71 0.86
C HIS A 36 -15.05 -17.87 -0.66
N GLN A 37 -16.20 -17.86 -1.35
CA GLN A 37 -16.22 -17.65 -2.79
C GLN A 37 -16.09 -16.16 -3.10
N ARG A 38 -15.22 -15.83 -4.05
CA ARG A 38 -15.16 -14.47 -4.58
C ARG A 38 -16.47 -14.17 -5.30
N THR A 39 -17.22 -13.18 -4.80
CA THR A 39 -18.45 -12.68 -5.42
C THR A 39 -18.18 -11.81 -6.66
N ILE A 40 -16.94 -11.31 -6.79
CA ILE A 40 -16.49 -10.50 -7.92
C ILE A 40 -15.34 -11.19 -8.66
N LEU A 41 -15.36 -11.08 -9.98
CA LEU A 41 -14.23 -11.50 -10.81
C LEU A 41 -13.00 -10.66 -10.49
N ARG A 42 -11.82 -11.30 -10.55
CA ARG A 42 -10.56 -10.55 -10.47
C ARG A 42 -10.48 -9.66 -11.71
N PRO A 43 -10.14 -8.37 -11.56
CA PRO A 43 -10.01 -7.49 -12.71
C PRO A 43 -8.90 -7.99 -13.62
N THR A 44 -9.17 -7.99 -14.93
CA THR A 44 -8.18 -8.34 -15.94
C THR A 44 -7.02 -7.33 -15.95
N GLN A 45 -5.89 -7.70 -16.55
CA GLN A 45 -4.76 -6.76 -16.70
C GLN A 45 -5.18 -5.47 -17.43
N ARG A 46 -6.06 -5.60 -18.45
CA ARG A 46 -6.63 -4.47 -19.19
C ARG A 46 -7.48 -3.57 -18.28
N GLU A 47 -8.37 -4.16 -17.49
CA GLU A 47 -9.21 -3.41 -16.54
C GLU A 47 -8.36 -2.71 -15.48
N GLN A 48 -7.33 -3.37 -14.94
CA GLN A 48 -6.40 -2.76 -14.00
C GLN A 48 -5.63 -1.59 -14.64
N ALA A 49 -5.19 -1.73 -15.88
CA ALA A 49 -4.53 -0.65 -16.61
C ALA A 49 -5.45 0.55 -16.81
N ILE A 50 -6.71 0.33 -17.21
CA ILE A 50 -7.69 1.40 -17.39
C ILE A 50 -8.03 2.06 -16.04
N ASN A 51 -8.22 1.27 -14.99
CA ASN A 51 -8.57 1.79 -13.67
C ASN A 51 -7.48 2.70 -13.09
N ARG A 52 -6.20 2.42 -13.37
CA ARG A 52 -5.08 3.27 -12.95
C ARG A 52 -5.16 4.71 -13.46
N PHE A 53 -5.76 4.93 -14.65
CA PHE A 53 -5.95 6.26 -15.23
C PHE A 53 -7.30 6.90 -14.87
N ARG A 54 -8.25 6.13 -14.32
CA ARG A 54 -9.58 6.64 -13.90
C ARG A 54 -9.58 7.26 -12.50
N SER A 55 -8.57 7.00 -11.68
CA SER A 55 -8.49 7.41 -10.27
C SER A 55 -8.18 8.89 -10.04
N GLY A 56 -8.36 9.77 -11.04
CA GLY A 56 -8.25 11.23 -10.91
C GLY A 56 -6.85 11.77 -10.58
N SER A 57 -5.87 10.91 -10.35
CA SER A 57 -4.48 11.26 -10.05
C SER A 57 -3.54 10.53 -11.02
N LEU A 58 -2.57 11.25 -11.57
CA LEU A 58 -1.53 10.62 -12.40
C LEU A 58 -0.60 9.73 -11.58
N ALA A 59 -0.51 9.93 -10.26
CA ALA A 59 0.34 9.13 -9.38
C ALA A 59 -0.06 7.65 -9.38
N SER A 60 -1.35 7.33 -9.54
CA SER A 60 -1.82 5.94 -9.65
C SER A 60 -1.50 5.28 -10.99
N ALA A 61 -1.25 6.09 -12.03
CA ALA A 61 -0.98 5.61 -13.37
C ALA A 61 0.52 5.48 -13.66
N ALA A 62 1.26 6.57 -13.42
CA ALA A 62 2.67 6.72 -13.76
C ALA A 62 3.61 6.68 -12.54
N GLY A 63 3.07 6.67 -11.32
CA GLY A 63 3.85 6.88 -10.11
C GLY A 63 4.06 8.36 -9.79
N LEU A 64 4.63 8.63 -8.61
CA LEU A 64 5.10 9.97 -8.26
C LEU A 64 6.38 10.29 -9.05
N PRO A 65 6.67 11.58 -9.32
CA PRO A 65 7.92 11.96 -9.96
C PRO A 65 9.12 11.50 -9.11
N GLY A 66 10.21 11.12 -9.77
CA GLY A 66 11.46 10.82 -9.08
C GLY A 66 12.18 12.09 -8.60
N PRO A 67 13.18 11.95 -7.71
CA PRO A 67 14.04 13.05 -7.24
C PRO A 67 14.76 13.79 -8.38
N GLY A 68 15.28 14.98 -8.07
CA GLY A 68 15.98 15.81 -9.03
C GLY A 68 17.33 15.22 -9.45
N VAL A 69 17.60 15.30 -10.76
CA VAL A 69 18.89 14.91 -11.34
C VAL A 69 19.59 16.18 -11.83
N PHE A 70 20.68 16.56 -11.16
CA PHE A 70 21.49 17.73 -11.46
C PHE A 70 22.89 17.30 -11.93
N ALA A 71 23.58 18.18 -12.66
CA ALA A 71 24.89 17.88 -13.23
C ALA A 71 25.93 17.44 -12.17
N ARG A 72 25.83 17.98 -10.96
CA ARG A 72 26.74 17.69 -9.84
C ARG A 72 26.12 16.82 -8.75
N HIS A 73 24.84 16.45 -8.85
CA HIS A 73 24.14 15.73 -7.79
C HIS A 73 22.90 14.98 -8.27
N ASN A 74 22.77 13.72 -7.88
CA ASN A 74 21.63 12.86 -8.21
C ASN A 74 21.36 11.93 -7.02
N ALA A 75 20.67 12.46 -6.02
CA ALA A 75 20.31 11.71 -4.83
C ALA A 75 18.86 11.99 -4.41
N VAL A 76 18.34 11.13 -3.54
CA VAL A 76 16.92 11.09 -3.15
C VAL A 76 16.49 12.25 -2.25
N ASP A 77 17.44 13.05 -1.77
CA ASP A 77 17.27 14.16 -0.85
C ASP A 77 17.03 15.50 -1.56
N VAL A 78 17.10 15.57 -2.89
CA VAL A 78 16.91 16.82 -3.65
C VAL A 78 15.69 16.74 -4.54
N PRO A 79 14.78 17.73 -4.45
CA PRO A 79 13.58 17.72 -5.27
C PRO A 79 13.90 17.98 -6.75
N ALA A 80 13.09 17.38 -7.61
CA ALA A 80 13.04 17.74 -9.02
C ALA A 80 12.45 19.15 -9.16
N LEU A 81 12.74 19.81 -10.28
CA LEU A 81 12.19 21.12 -10.57
C LEU A 81 10.92 21.00 -11.40
N LEU A 82 9.92 21.81 -11.05
CA LEU A 82 8.76 22.07 -11.89
C LEU A 82 9.17 22.95 -13.09
N PRO A 83 8.32 23.05 -14.13
CA PRO A 83 8.62 23.88 -15.30
C PRO A 83 8.84 25.37 -14.99
N ASP A 84 8.38 25.84 -13.83
CA ASP A 84 8.59 27.20 -13.32
C ASP A 84 9.88 27.35 -12.49
N GLY A 85 10.67 26.29 -12.35
CA GLY A 85 11.90 26.25 -11.55
C GLY A 85 11.69 26.06 -10.05
N SER A 86 10.45 25.92 -9.57
CA SER A 86 10.19 25.63 -8.16
C SER A 86 10.37 24.15 -7.82
N ALA A 87 10.68 23.83 -6.56
CA ALA A 87 10.85 22.46 -6.11
C ALA A 87 9.54 21.67 -6.17
N ALA A 88 9.52 20.53 -6.88
CA ALA A 88 8.40 19.61 -6.96
C ALA A 88 8.23 18.89 -5.62
N PRO A 89 7.19 19.20 -4.81
CA PRO A 89 7.08 18.69 -3.45
C PRO A 89 6.83 17.18 -3.38
N ALA A 90 6.32 16.60 -4.46
CA ALA A 90 6.00 15.17 -4.57
C ALA A 90 7.18 14.31 -5.07
N SER A 91 8.32 14.92 -5.41
CA SER A 91 9.47 14.21 -5.98
C SER A 91 10.43 13.63 -4.93
N VAL A 92 10.21 13.94 -3.66
CA VAL A 92 11.04 13.50 -2.53
C VAL A 92 10.16 12.78 -1.52
N SER A 93 10.72 11.78 -0.84
CA SER A 93 10.00 11.06 0.21
C SER A 93 9.51 12.00 1.32
N ALA A 94 8.27 11.82 1.74
CA ALA A 94 7.71 12.53 2.89
C ALA A 94 8.51 12.30 4.17
N THR A 95 9.18 11.15 4.31
CA THR A 95 10.03 10.84 5.47
C THR A 95 11.29 11.71 5.51
N LEU A 96 11.95 11.93 4.37
CA LEU A 96 13.12 12.81 4.27
C LEU A 96 12.71 14.25 4.55
N LYS A 97 11.56 14.68 4.00
CA LYS A 97 10.97 15.99 4.27
C LYS A 97 10.67 16.19 5.75
N ALA A 98 10.12 15.19 6.43
CA ALA A 98 9.80 15.26 7.86
C ALA A 98 11.04 15.29 8.76
N ARG A 99 12.14 14.66 8.33
CA ARG A 99 13.42 14.68 9.07
C ARG A 99 14.20 15.98 8.88
N GLY A 100 13.90 16.75 7.84
CA GLY A 100 14.69 17.92 7.47
C GLY A 100 15.94 17.59 6.64
N ASP A 101 16.02 16.36 6.13
CA ASP A 101 17.16 15.86 5.35
C ASP A 101 17.11 16.32 3.88
N VAL A 102 16.13 17.14 3.49
CA VAL A 102 15.94 17.60 2.11
C VAL A 102 16.86 18.79 1.83
N ILE A 103 17.66 18.69 0.78
CA ILE A 103 18.56 19.76 0.33
C ILE A 103 17.88 20.61 -0.75
N ASP A 104 18.06 21.93 -0.66
CA ASP A 104 17.56 22.87 -1.67
C ASP A 104 18.28 22.65 -3.02
N SER A 105 17.48 22.50 -4.08
CA SER A 105 17.94 22.34 -5.47
C SER A 105 18.79 23.50 -5.96
N ARG A 106 18.59 24.72 -5.44
CA ARG A 106 19.37 25.91 -5.84
C ARG A 106 20.88 25.75 -5.67
N LYS A 107 21.32 24.90 -4.73
CA LYS A 107 22.76 24.60 -4.52
C LYS A 107 23.41 23.91 -5.73
N PHE A 108 22.60 23.29 -6.59
CA PHE A 108 23.05 22.52 -7.74
C PHE A 108 22.63 23.15 -9.08
N GLU A 109 22.05 24.34 -9.03
CA GLU A 109 21.86 25.16 -10.23
C GLU A 109 23.23 25.49 -10.84
N LEU A 110 23.32 25.44 -12.16
CA LEU A 110 24.51 25.89 -12.89
C LEU A 110 24.61 27.41 -12.71
N GLY A 111 25.47 27.86 -11.80
CA GLY A 111 25.94 29.23 -11.74
C GLY A 111 26.88 29.56 -12.91
N GLU A 112 27.57 30.70 -12.82
CA GLU A 112 28.60 31.06 -13.80
C GLU A 112 29.68 29.97 -13.82
N VAL A 113 29.87 29.35 -14.99
CA VAL A 113 30.88 28.31 -15.19
C VAL A 113 32.23 29.00 -15.15
N ASP A 114 32.98 28.85 -14.07
CA ASP A 114 34.37 29.28 -14.05
C ASP A 114 35.17 28.40 -15.01
N THR A 115 35.52 28.98 -16.17
CA THR A 115 36.26 28.30 -17.24
C THR A 115 37.77 28.42 -17.05
N SER A 116 38.24 28.95 -15.90
CA SER A 116 39.67 28.92 -15.58
C SER A 116 40.12 27.48 -15.37
N VAL A 117 40.81 26.93 -16.38
CA VAL A 117 41.53 25.66 -16.28
C VAL A 117 42.71 25.91 -15.32
N GLU A 118 42.63 25.43 -14.08
CA GLU A 118 43.84 25.30 -13.26
C GLU A 118 44.64 24.11 -13.81
N GLU A 119 45.72 24.42 -14.54
CA GLU A 119 46.74 23.42 -14.88
C GLU A 119 47.41 22.94 -13.58
N GLU A 120 47.09 21.71 -13.16
CA GLU A 120 47.84 21.02 -12.10
C GLU A 120 49.29 20.82 -12.56
N LYS A 121 50.23 21.37 -11.79
CA LYS A 121 51.68 21.21 -11.95
C LYS A 121 52.23 20.16 -11.00
#